data_AF-A0A8T4UCF4-F1
#
_entry.id   AF-A0A8T4UCF4-F1
#
_cell.length_a   1.000
_cell.length_b   1.000
_cell.length_c   1.000
_cell.angle_alpha   90.00
_cell.angle_beta   90.00
_cell.angle_gamma   90.00
#
_symmetry.space_group_name_H-M   'P 1'
#
loop_
_entity.id
_entity.type
_entity.pdbx_description
1 polymer ?
#
loop_
_entity_poly.entity_id
_entity_poly.type
_entity_poly.pdbx_seq_one_letter_code
_entity_poly.pdbx_strand_id
1 'polypeptide(L)'
;MYQPSKQVLDKYADLLINFALNRGNGIKKGDVVLLQVSECAKPLLVALRRAVLKAGGHSIIQYIPDGMQREFYELANENQLKFFPDKQLKGLVDQIDYRVAIISDDDPKELMGINPTKIMTRNKSFKPYRDWQLKKENESKYTWVLALYGTPGMAKEANLSLEAYWQEIIKACYLDKNNPVAEWRKIFKRNKEVMKKLNDMRIVKVHVEAPNTDLHVGI
;
A
#
# COMPACT_ATOMS: atom_id res chain seq x y z
N MET A 1 4.70 -14.71 20.37
CA MET A 1 4.87 -14.29 18.97
C MET A 1 5.31 -12.83 18.99
N TYR A 2 6.33 -12.44 18.21
CA TYR A 2 6.86 -11.06 18.19
C TYR A 2 5.74 -10.06 17.85
N GLN A 3 5.73 -8.91 18.54
CA GLN A 3 4.89 -7.78 18.19
C GLN A 3 5.76 -6.52 18.14
N PRO A 4 5.64 -5.70 17.09
CA PRO A 4 6.36 -4.42 17.03
C PRO A 4 5.92 -3.51 18.17
N SER A 5 6.86 -2.75 18.73
CA SER A 5 6.54 -1.85 19.83
C SER A 5 5.58 -0.74 19.39
N LYS A 6 4.80 -0.21 20.35
CA LYS A 6 3.92 0.93 20.09
C LYS A 6 4.66 2.12 19.48
N GLN A 7 5.90 2.36 19.89
CA GLN A 7 6.72 3.45 19.35
C GLN A 7 7.05 3.26 17.87
N VAL A 8 7.39 2.04 17.45
CA VAL A 8 7.62 1.70 16.04
C VAL A 8 6.34 1.92 15.23
N LEU A 9 5.21 1.42 15.72
CA LEU A 9 3.91 1.59 15.04
C LEU A 9 3.47 3.05 14.95
N ASP A 10 3.68 3.84 16.01
CA ASP A 10 3.35 5.27 16.01
C ASP A 10 4.24 6.04 15.01
N LYS A 11 5.56 5.76 14.97
CA LYS A 11 6.47 6.34 13.96
C LYS A 11 6.08 5.94 12.54
N TYR A 12 5.67 4.68 12.35
CA TYR A 12 5.28 4.20 11.03
C TYR A 12 4.00 4.88 10.55
N ALA A 13 2.99 4.97 11.41
CA ALA A 13 1.76 5.68 11.12
C ALA A 13 2.01 7.17 10.84
N ASP A 14 2.86 7.83 11.61
CA ASP A 14 3.25 9.23 11.38
C ASP A 14 3.92 9.41 10.02
N LEU A 15 4.86 8.53 9.67
CA LEU A 15 5.52 8.55 8.36
C LEU A 15 4.50 8.38 7.21
N LEU A 16 3.56 7.45 7.33
CA LEU A 16 2.57 7.19 6.29
C LEU A 16 1.57 8.35 6.14
N ILE A 17 1.07 8.89 7.26
CA ILE A 17 0.03 9.93 7.25
C ILE A 17 0.59 11.34 7.02
N ASN A 18 1.67 11.69 7.71
CA ASN A 18 2.19 13.06 7.75
C ASN A 18 3.35 13.31 6.78
N PHE A 19 3.77 12.28 6.03
CA PHE A 19 4.77 12.44 4.98
C PHE A 19 4.42 11.74 3.68
N ALA A 20 4.16 10.43 3.68
CA ALA A 20 4.05 9.66 2.44
C ALA A 20 2.88 10.10 1.54
N LEU A 21 1.78 10.54 2.15
CA LEU A 21 0.64 11.11 1.44
C LEU A 21 0.91 12.53 0.94
N ASN A 22 0.11 12.97 -0.03
CA ASN A 22 0.15 14.32 -0.59
C ASN A 22 1.55 14.71 -1.10
N ARG A 23 2.22 13.76 -1.76
CA ARG A 23 3.53 13.95 -2.41
C ARG A 23 4.64 14.42 -1.45
N GLY A 24 4.67 13.93 -0.22
CA GLY A 24 5.70 14.31 0.76
C GLY A 24 5.27 15.42 1.74
N ASN A 25 4.02 15.86 1.67
CA ASN A 25 3.49 16.96 2.49
C ASN A 25 2.56 16.50 3.61
N GLY A 26 2.15 15.23 3.60
CA GLY A 26 1.17 14.71 4.55
C GLY A 26 -0.24 15.26 4.34
N ILE A 27 -1.18 14.73 5.12
CA ILE A 27 -2.57 15.16 5.07
C ILE A 27 -2.76 16.56 5.69
N LYS A 28 -3.85 17.23 5.30
CA LYS A 28 -4.29 18.51 5.87
C LYS A 28 -5.53 18.29 6.75
N LYS A 29 -5.82 19.30 7.58
CA LYS A 29 -7.05 19.33 8.37
C LYS A 29 -8.27 19.26 7.45
N GLY A 30 -9.21 18.37 7.77
CA GLY A 30 -10.43 18.13 6.99
C GLY A 30 -10.28 17.10 5.86
N ASP A 31 -9.07 16.70 5.50
CA ASP A 31 -8.86 15.67 4.47
C ASP A 31 -9.37 14.31 4.96
N VAL A 32 -9.85 13.48 4.03
CA VAL A 32 -10.41 12.15 4.30
C VAL A 32 -9.46 11.05 3.84
N VAL A 33 -9.06 10.18 4.77
CA VAL A 33 -8.13 9.07 4.52
C VAL A 33 -8.86 7.74 4.59
N LEU A 34 -8.79 6.94 3.52
CA LEU A 34 -9.13 5.53 3.56
C LEU A 34 -7.99 4.73 4.20
N LEU A 35 -8.28 4.07 5.31
CA LEU A 35 -7.38 3.11 5.96
C LEU A 35 -7.86 1.70 5.62
N GLN A 36 -7.21 1.08 4.64
CA GLN A 36 -7.48 -0.31 4.23
C GLN A 36 -6.48 -1.23 4.92
N VAL A 37 -6.95 -2.03 5.88
CA VAL A 37 -6.10 -2.83 6.76
C VAL A 37 -6.77 -4.18 7.03
N SER A 38 -6.02 -5.28 6.89
CA SER A 38 -6.51 -6.61 7.26
C SER A 38 -6.51 -6.83 8.78
N GLU A 39 -7.23 -7.84 9.23
CA GLU A 39 -7.44 -8.12 10.65
C GLU A 39 -6.12 -8.35 11.42
N CYS A 40 -5.21 -9.15 10.87
CA CYS A 40 -3.89 -9.41 11.41
C CYS A 40 -3.04 -8.14 11.62
N ALA A 41 -3.35 -7.05 10.92
CA ALA A 41 -2.65 -5.76 11.00
C ALA A 41 -3.38 -4.70 11.85
N LYS A 42 -4.41 -5.09 12.62
CA LYS A 42 -5.15 -4.21 13.55
C LYS A 42 -4.25 -3.32 14.43
N PRO A 43 -3.10 -3.78 14.99
CA PRO A 43 -2.25 -2.89 15.79
C PRO A 43 -1.77 -1.64 15.04
N LEU A 44 -1.44 -1.75 13.75
CA LEU A 44 -1.05 -0.61 12.92
C LEU A 44 -2.25 0.26 12.54
N LEU A 45 -3.43 -0.31 12.31
CA LEU A 45 -4.67 0.46 12.09
C LEU A 45 -4.96 1.43 13.24
N VAL A 46 -4.76 1.00 14.48
CA VAL A 46 -4.95 1.86 15.66
C VAL A 46 -4.00 3.05 15.64
N ALA A 47 -2.73 2.84 15.26
CA ALA A 47 -1.74 3.90 15.14
C ALA A 47 -2.06 4.85 13.96
N LEU A 48 -2.44 4.32 12.80
CA LEU A 48 -2.85 5.09 11.63
C LEU A 48 -4.03 6.02 11.93
N ARG A 49 -5.10 5.48 12.52
CA ARG A 49 -6.27 6.27 12.91
C ARG A 49 -5.89 7.39 13.87
N ARG A 50 -5.03 7.09 14.86
CA ARG A 50 -4.52 8.09 15.80
C ARG A 50 -3.76 9.21 15.07
N ALA A 51 -2.90 8.87 14.11
CA ALA A 51 -2.14 9.86 13.33
C ALA A 51 -3.07 10.75 12.49
N VAL A 52 -4.07 10.16 11.82
CA VAL A 52 -5.08 10.91 11.04
C VAL A 52 -5.84 11.89 11.93
N LEU A 53 -6.35 11.43 13.07
CA LEU A 53 -7.12 12.28 13.99
C LEU A 53 -6.27 13.40 14.58
N LYS A 54 -5.00 13.13 14.93
CA LYS A 54 -4.07 14.15 15.43
C LYS A 54 -3.76 15.23 14.39
N ALA A 55 -3.71 14.87 13.12
CA ALA A 55 -3.54 15.83 12.01
C ALA A 55 -4.84 16.59 11.66
N GLY A 56 -5.96 16.28 12.32
CA GLY A 56 -7.24 16.92 12.08
C GLY A 56 -7.97 16.41 10.83
N GLY A 57 -7.59 15.25 10.31
CA GLY A 57 -8.27 14.58 9.20
C GLY A 57 -9.38 13.63 9.66
N HIS A 58 -10.12 13.10 8.70
CA HIS A 58 -11.13 12.07 8.88
C HIS A 58 -10.62 10.72 8.39
N SER A 59 -11.04 9.63 9.04
CA SER A 59 -10.68 8.27 8.61
C SER A 59 -11.93 7.49 8.21
N ILE A 60 -11.88 6.87 7.03
CA ILE A 60 -12.77 5.80 6.63
C ILE A 60 -11.99 4.50 6.78
N ILE A 61 -12.54 3.53 7.51
CA ILE A 61 -11.86 2.27 7.76
C ILE A 61 -12.45 1.19 6.88
N GLN A 62 -11.61 0.56 6.06
CA GLN A 62 -11.93 -0.69 5.37
C GLN A 62 -11.15 -1.80 6.07
N TYR A 63 -11.82 -2.45 7.02
CA TYR A 63 -11.28 -3.58 7.76
C TYR A 63 -11.55 -4.86 6.99
N ILE A 64 -10.51 -5.61 6.66
CA ILE A 64 -10.60 -6.81 5.82
C ILE A 64 -10.39 -8.04 6.72
N PRO A 65 -11.40 -8.92 6.89
CA PRO A 65 -11.21 -10.17 7.61
C PRO A 65 -10.19 -11.07 6.92
N ASP A 66 -9.38 -11.78 7.70
CA ASP A 66 -8.41 -12.75 7.18
C ASP A 66 -9.11 -14.08 6.82
N GLY A 67 -8.55 -14.87 5.90
CA GLY A 67 -8.99 -16.24 5.61
C GLY A 67 -10.35 -16.38 4.90
N MET A 68 -10.93 -15.29 4.40
CA MET A 68 -12.25 -15.29 3.75
C MET A 68 -12.20 -15.40 2.22
N GLN A 69 -11.03 -15.24 1.59
CA GLN A 69 -10.93 -15.20 0.13
C GLN A 69 -11.05 -16.59 -0.50
N ARG A 70 -10.45 -17.62 0.12
CA ARG A 70 -10.48 -18.98 -0.41
C ARG A 70 -11.92 -19.46 -0.63
N GLU A 71 -12.73 -19.44 0.42
CA GLU A 71 -14.12 -19.89 0.38
C GLU A 71 -14.92 -19.10 -0.67
N PHE A 72 -14.72 -17.78 -0.74
CA PHE A 72 -15.34 -16.96 -1.77
C PHE A 72 -15.03 -17.48 -3.18
N TYR A 73 -13.77 -17.78 -3.51
CA TYR A 73 -13.41 -18.27 -4.84
C TYR A 73 -13.80 -19.74 -5.08
N GLU A 74 -13.88 -20.57 -4.05
CA GLU A 74 -14.38 -21.94 -4.16
C GLU A 74 -15.87 -21.93 -4.52
N LEU A 75 -16.68 -21.13 -3.81
CA LEU A 75 -18.14 -21.13 -3.93
C LEU A 75 -18.68 -20.19 -5.01
N ALA A 76 -18.02 -19.06 -5.29
CA ALA A 76 -18.59 -18.03 -6.16
C ALA A 76 -18.82 -18.53 -7.59
N ASN A 77 -20.02 -18.26 -8.09
CA ASN A 77 -20.39 -18.40 -9.49
C ASN A 77 -19.94 -17.18 -10.32
N GLU A 78 -20.09 -17.28 -11.64
CA GLU A 78 -19.64 -16.23 -12.58
C GLU A 78 -20.29 -14.86 -12.32
N ASN A 79 -21.59 -14.83 -11.99
CA ASN A 79 -22.30 -13.58 -11.68
C ASN A 79 -21.78 -12.93 -10.40
N GLN A 80 -21.49 -13.73 -9.36
CA GLN A 80 -20.91 -13.24 -8.10
C GLN A 80 -19.46 -12.77 -8.27
N LEU A 81 -18.68 -13.39 -9.16
CA LEU A 81 -17.33 -12.93 -9.50
C LEU A 81 -17.35 -11.60 -10.27
N LYS A 82 -18.36 -11.41 -11.12
CA LYS A 82 -18.56 -10.17 -11.90
C LYS A 82 -19.27 -9.06 -11.12
N PHE A 83 -19.87 -9.36 -9.97
CA PHE A 83 -20.55 -8.35 -9.15
C PHE A 83 -19.59 -7.23 -8.76
N PHE A 84 -19.99 -6.01 -9.11
CA PHE A 84 -19.24 -4.79 -8.83
C PHE A 84 -20.15 -3.82 -8.05
N PRO A 85 -19.85 -3.55 -6.76
CA PRO A 85 -20.67 -2.67 -5.92
C PRO A 85 -20.40 -1.20 -6.26
N ASP A 86 -20.81 -0.79 -7.46
CA ASP A 86 -20.53 0.51 -8.07
C ASP A 86 -20.91 1.70 -7.19
N LYS A 87 -22.11 1.71 -6.61
CA LYS A 87 -22.62 2.81 -5.76
C LYS A 87 -21.75 3.02 -4.54
N GLN A 88 -21.38 1.93 -3.86
CA GLN A 88 -20.54 1.98 -2.66
C GLN A 88 -19.13 2.47 -2.99
N LEU A 89 -18.53 1.90 -4.04
CA LEU A 89 -17.17 2.23 -4.43
C LEU A 89 -17.06 3.64 -5.02
N LYS A 90 -18.06 4.09 -5.76
CA LYS A 90 -18.08 5.45 -6.31
C LYS A 90 -18.19 6.49 -5.19
N GLY A 91 -19.13 6.30 -4.26
CA GLY A 91 -19.24 7.17 -3.09
C GLY A 91 -17.95 7.22 -2.26
N LEU A 92 -17.28 6.07 -2.09
CA LEU A 92 -15.98 6.01 -1.44
C LEU A 92 -14.91 6.82 -2.18
N VAL A 93 -14.75 6.64 -3.50
CA VAL A 93 -13.78 7.41 -4.30
C VAL A 93 -14.06 8.91 -4.25
N ASP A 94 -15.34 9.29 -4.28
CA ASP A 94 -15.73 10.70 -4.22
C ASP A 94 -15.35 11.33 -2.88
N GLN A 95 -15.54 10.59 -1.78
CA GLN A 95 -15.30 11.05 -0.42
C GLN A 95 -13.81 11.13 -0.03
N ILE A 96 -12.95 10.23 -0.53
CA ILE A 96 -11.57 10.08 -0.02
C ILE A 96 -10.57 10.98 -0.74
N ASP A 97 -9.71 11.68 -0.01
CA ASP A 97 -8.57 12.40 -0.57
C ASP A 97 -7.33 11.51 -0.64
N TYR A 98 -7.23 10.53 0.25
CA TYR A 98 -6.06 9.66 0.33
C TYR A 98 -6.41 8.21 0.66
N ARG A 99 -5.47 7.31 0.37
CA ARG A 99 -5.55 5.90 0.78
C ARG A 99 -4.23 5.41 1.35
N VAL A 100 -4.31 4.78 2.51
CA VAL A 100 -3.27 3.91 3.05
C VAL A 100 -3.77 2.48 2.94
N ALA A 101 -3.07 1.66 2.16
CA ALA A 101 -3.36 0.23 2.11
C ALA A 101 -2.19 -0.56 2.69
N ILE A 102 -2.51 -1.35 3.71
CA ILE A 102 -1.54 -2.20 4.40
C ILE A 102 -1.58 -3.59 3.78
N ILE A 103 -0.42 -4.05 3.32
CA ILE A 103 -0.18 -5.40 2.83
C ILE A 103 0.22 -6.24 4.03
N SER A 104 -0.60 -7.23 4.34
CA SER A 104 -0.48 -8.06 5.54
C SER A 104 -1.13 -9.42 5.28
N ASP A 105 -0.51 -10.21 4.41
CA ASP A 105 -1.04 -11.53 4.05
C ASP A 105 -0.87 -12.47 5.26
N ASP A 106 -1.96 -12.82 5.93
CA ASP A 106 -1.92 -13.75 7.07
C ASP A 106 -1.50 -15.16 6.60
N ASP A 107 -2.12 -15.64 5.53
CA ASP A 107 -1.70 -16.81 4.76
C ASP A 107 -1.38 -16.44 3.30
N PRO A 108 -0.09 -16.29 2.94
CA PRO A 108 0.33 -16.03 1.56
C PRO A 108 -0.09 -17.11 0.55
N LYS A 109 -0.50 -18.29 1.04
CA LYS A 109 -0.94 -19.44 0.23
C LYS A 109 -2.45 -19.63 0.26
N GLU A 110 -3.20 -18.64 0.77
CA GLU A 110 -4.66 -18.71 0.91
C GLU A 110 -5.34 -19.11 -0.40
N LEU A 111 -4.84 -18.64 -1.56
CA LEU A 111 -5.43 -18.93 -2.87
C LEU A 111 -4.73 -20.05 -3.65
N MET A 112 -3.82 -20.80 -3.03
CA MET A 112 -3.13 -21.92 -3.69
C MET A 112 -4.14 -22.96 -4.22
N GLY A 113 -4.04 -23.32 -5.50
CA GLY A 113 -4.94 -24.28 -6.15
C GLY A 113 -6.29 -23.70 -6.60
N ILE A 114 -6.59 -22.43 -6.30
CA ILE A 114 -7.78 -21.75 -6.84
C ILE A 114 -7.61 -21.52 -8.34
N ASN A 115 -8.69 -21.73 -9.11
CA ASN A 115 -8.66 -21.48 -10.55
C ASN A 115 -8.34 -20.00 -10.85
N PRO A 116 -7.22 -19.71 -11.54
CA PRO A 116 -6.79 -18.35 -11.79
C PRO A 116 -7.79 -17.54 -12.63
N THR A 117 -8.62 -18.19 -13.46
CA THR A 117 -9.64 -17.47 -14.25
C THR A 117 -10.72 -16.83 -13.37
N LYS A 118 -11.05 -17.44 -12.21
CA LYS A 118 -11.99 -16.84 -11.25
C LYS A 118 -11.40 -15.56 -10.64
N ILE A 119 -10.13 -15.61 -10.24
CA ILE A 119 -9.38 -14.45 -9.69
C ILE A 119 -9.29 -13.34 -10.74
N MET A 120 -8.93 -13.69 -11.98
CA MET A 120 -8.87 -12.73 -13.09
C MET A 120 -10.23 -12.09 -13.39
N THR A 121 -11.32 -12.86 -13.36
CA THR A 121 -12.68 -12.37 -13.58
C THR A 121 -13.06 -11.32 -12.53
N ARG A 122 -12.80 -11.62 -11.26
CA ARG A 122 -13.04 -10.68 -10.16
C ARG A 122 -12.14 -9.43 -10.25
N ASN A 123 -10.88 -9.59 -10.61
CA ASN A 123 -9.98 -8.45 -10.79
C ASN A 123 -10.43 -7.53 -11.94
N LYS A 124 -10.95 -8.10 -13.04
CA LYS A 124 -11.47 -7.34 -14.18
C LYS A 124 -12.75 -6.57 -13.82
N SER A 125 -13.65 -7.14 -13.02
CA SER A 125 -14.88 -6.44 -12.63
C SER A 125 -14.62 -5.17 -11.80
N PHE A 126 -13.46 -5.07 -11.14
CA PHE A 126 -13.04 -3.89 -10.37
C PHE A 126 -12.24 -2.85 -11.18
N LYS A 127 -12.11 -3.02 -12.51
CA LYS A 127 -11.47 -2.01 -13.37
C LYS A 127 -12.07 -0.59 -13.22
N PRO A 128 -13.40 -0.40 -13.20
CA PRO A 128 -13.97 0.94 -13.07
C PRO A 128 -13.54 1.68 -11.79
N TYR A 129 -13.40 0.96 -10.68
CA TYR A 129 -12.90 1.55 -9.42
C TYR A 129 -11.47 2.09 -9.56
N ARG A 130 -10.59 1.34 -10.24
CA ARG A 130 -9.22 1.79 -10.53
C ARG A 130 -9.22 3.00 -11.47
N ASP A 131 -10.06 2.98 -12.50
CA ASP A 131 -10.16 4.09 -13.46
C ASP A 131 -10.64 5.38 -12.77
N TRP A 132 -11.60 5.29 -11.82
CA TRP A 132 -12.03 6.44 -11.02
C TRP A 132 -10.92 7.00 -10.12
N GLN A 133 -10.15 6.13 -9.47
CA GLN A 133 -9.00 6.54 -8.64
C GLN A 133 -7.91 7.19 -9.49
N LEU A 134 -7.56 6.60 -10.62
CA LEU A 134 -6.56 7.13 -11.56
C LEU A 134 -6.97 8.50 -12.08
N LYS A 135 -8.25 8.70 -12.44
CA LYS A 135 -8.76 10.01 -12.84
C LYS A 135 -8.53 11.05 -11.73
N LYS A 136 -8.87 10.71 -10.49
CA LYS A 136 -8.71 11.61 -9.33
C LYS A 136 -7.22 11.90 -9.03
N GLU A 137 -6.35 10.90 -9.22
CA GLU A 137 -4.89 11.03 -9.08
C GLU A 137 -4.31 11.98 -10.13
N ASN A 138 -4.72 11.85 -11.39
CA ASN A 138 -4.30 12.73 -12.48
C ASN A 138 -4.77 14.17 -12.27
N GLU A 139 -5.92 14.37 -11.63
CA GLU A 139 -6.41 15.68 -11.19
C GLU A 139 -5.67 16.21 -9.94
N SER A 140 -4.69 15.48 -9.41
CA SER A 140 -3.95 15.81 -8.18
C SER A 140 -4.83 15.92 -6.92
N LYS A 141 -6.00 15.28 -6.91
CA LYS A 141 -6.96 15.25 -5.79
C LYS A 141 -6.91 13.94 -5.01
N TYR A 142 -5.99 13.05 -5.36
CA TYR A 142 -5.82 11.76 -4.72
C TYR A 142 -4.36 11.34 -4.70
N THR A 143 -3.88 10.84 -3.57
CA THR A 143 -2.61 10.10 -3.47
C THR A 143 -2.78 8.90 -2.57
N TRP A 144 -1.98 7.86 -2.80
CA TRP A 144 -2.05 6.63 -2.04
C TRP A 144 -0.65 6.16 -1.62
N VAL A 145 -0.62 5.32 -0.59
CA VAL A 145 0.61 4.66 -0.12
C VAL A 145 0.31 3.20 0.18
N LEU A 146 1.27 2.34 -0.18
CA LEU A 146 1.32 0.95 0.24
C LEU A 146 2.39 0.79 1.32
N ALA A 147 2.08 -0.01 2.32
CA ALA A 147 2.99 -0.31 3.42
C ALA A 147 2.82 -1.77 3.85
N LEU A 148 3.87 -2.37 4.38
CA LEU A 148 3.85 -3.75 4.85
C LEU A 148 3.55 -3.79 6.35
N TYR A 149 2.81 -4.79 6.79
CA TYR A 149 2.76 -5.20 8.18
C TYR A 149 3.21 -6.65 8.25
N GLY A 150 4.30 -6.92 8.98
CA GLY A 150 4.88 -8.25 9.05
C GLY A 150 3.96 -9.24 9.74
N THR A 151 3.53 -10.27 9.01
CA THR A 151 2.75 -11.41 9.50
C THR A 151 3.63 -12.66 9.63
N PRO A 152 3.22 -13.66 10.43
CA PRO A 152 3.91 -14.95 10.48
C PRO A 152 4.00 -15.64 9.11
N GLY A 153 2.94 -15.57 8.30
CA GLY A 153 2.92 -16.15 6.96
C GLY A 153 3.96 -15.51 6.04
N MET A 154 4.02 -14.18 5.98
CA MET A 154 5.00 -13.46 5.17
C MET A 154 6.44 -13.72 5.64
N ALA A 155 6.67 -13.76 6.95
CA ALA A 155 7.99 -14.07 7.51
C ALA A 155 8.46 -15.48 7.12
N LYS A 156 7.54 -16.46 7.15
CA LYS A 156 7.82 -17.84 6.73
C LYS A 156 8.18 -17.94 5.25
N GLU A 157 7.44 -17.27 4.36
CA GLU A 157 7.78 -17.26 2.92
C GLU A 157 9.14 -16.59 2.64
N ALA A 158 9.55 -15.63 3.48
CA ALA A 158 10.86 -15.02 3.41
C ALA A 158 11.99 -15.85 4.06
N ASN A 159 11.69 -17.03 4.61
CA ASN A 159 12.60 -17.85 5.42
C ASN A 159 13.20 -17.08 6.63
N LEU A 160 12.38 -16.25 7.28
CA LEU A 160 12.77 -15.44 8.43
C LEU A 160 11.88 -15.75 9.65
N SER A 161 12.42 -15.49 10.84
CA SER A 161 11.56 -15.34 12.02
C SER A 161 10.71 -14.07 11.89
N LEU A 162 9.56 -14.02 12.56
CA LEU A 162 8.69 -12.83 12.53
C LEU A 162 9.43 -11.57 13.00
N GLU A 163 10.28 -11.71 14.02
CA GLU A 163 11.11 -10.62 14.51
C GLU A 163 12.10 -10.14 13.46
N ALA A 164 12.85 -11.05 12.81
CA ALA A 164 13.80 -10.69 11.76
C ALA A 164 13.10 -10.02 10.58
N TYR A 165 11.92 -10.51 10.18
CA TYR A 165 11.11 -9.88 9.13
C TYR A 165 10.70 -8.45 9.50
N TRP A 166 10.28 -8.23 10.75
CA TRP A 166 9.98 -6.88 11.23
C TRP A 166 11.22 -5.97 11.31
N GLN A 167 12.40 -6.50 11.61
CA GLN A 167 13.63 -5.72 11.56
C GLN A 167 13.94 -5.22 10.15
N GLU A 168 13.63 -6.00 9.11
CA GLU A 168 13.75 -5.55 7.72
C GLU A 168 12.76 -4.42 7.41
N ILE A 169 11.49 -4.51 7.85
CA ILE A 169 10.52 -3.41 7.73
C ILE A 169 11.02 -2.15 8.45
N ILE A 170 11.50 -2.31 9.68
CA ILE A 170 12.00 -1.20 10.52
C ILE A 170 13.15 -0.49 9.83
N LYS A 171 14.13 -1.23 9.34
CA LYS A 171 15.30 -0.65 8.65
C LYS A 171 14.91 -0.02 7.32
N ALA A 172 14.14 -0.71 6.48
CA ALA A 172 13.74 -0.23 5.16
C ALA A 172 12.87 1.04 5.24
N CYS A 173 12.06 1.17 6.29
CA CYS A 173 11.23 2.35 6.53
C CYS A 173 11.89 3.39 7.46
N TYR A 174 13.14 3.17 7.89
CA TYR A 174 13.90 4.04 8.80
C TYR A 174 13.23 4.27 10.17
N LEU A 175 12.44 3.30 10.64
CA LEU A 175 11.68 3.40 11.89
C LEU A 175 12.57 3.30 13.14
N ASP A 176 13.80 2.80 12.98
CA ASP A 176 14.87 2.82 13.98
C ASP A 176 15.41 4.25 14.22
N LYS A 177 15.22 5.17 13.27
CA LYS A 177 15.70 6.55 13.39
C LYS A 177 14.83 7.38 14.31
N ASN A 178 15.41 8.38 14.96
CA ASN A 178 14.68 9.30 15.83
C ASN A 178 13.60 10.06 15.06
N ASN A 179 13.89 10.47 13.82
CA ASN A 179 12.96 11.14 12.93
C ASN A 179 12.96 10.49 11.53
N PRO A 180 12.12 9.46 11.30
CA PRO A 180 12.04 8.78 10.01
C PRO A 180 11.66 9.74 8.86
N VAL A 181 10.78 10.71 9.12
CA VAL A 181 10.35 11.71 8.12
C VAL A 181 11.54 12.53 7.62
N ALA A 182 12.48 12.91 8.49
CA ALA A 182 13.67 13.64 8.08
C ALA A 182 14.57 12.82 7.15
N GLU A 183 14.73 11.52 7.40
CA GLU A 183 15.50 10.64 6.50
C GLU A 183 14.82 10.51 5.14
N TRP A 184 13.51 10.31 5.12
CA TRP A 184 12.76 10.25 3.87
C TRP A 184 12.80 11.56 3.08
N ARG A 185 12.82 12.73 3.75
CA ARG A 185 13.03 14.02 3.07
C ARG A 185 14.40 14.10 2.38
N LYS A 186 15.47 13.57 2.99
CA LYS A 186 16.80 13.49 2.36
C LYS A 186 16.77 12.58 1.12
N ILE A 187 16.13 11.41 1.23
CA ILE A 187 15.98 10.47 0.12
C ILE A 187 15.20 11.11 -1.04
N PHE A 188 14.09 11.78 -0.74
CA PHE A 188 13.32 12.50 -1.75
C PHE A 188 14.13 13.58 -2.46
N LYS A 189 14.97 14.33 -1.73
CA LYS A 189 15.87 15.31 -2.34
C LYS A 189 16.85 14.64 -3.31
N ARG A 190 17.52 13.57 -2.88
CA ARG A 190 18.46 12.81 -3.73
C ARG A 190 17.76 12.24 -4.96
N ASN A 191 16.56 11.70 -4.81
CA ASN A 191 15.77 11.18 -5.93
C ASN A 191 15.43 12.28 -6.93
N LYS A 192 15.04 13.48 -6.47
CA LYS A 192 14.81 14.64 -7.35
C LYS A 192 16.05 15.06 -8.13
N GLU A 193 17.22 15.02 -7.50
CA GLU A 193 18.50 15.32 -8.17
C GLU A 193 18.82 14.28 -9.26
N VAL A 194 18.61 12.99 -9.00
CA VAL A 194 18.79 11.91 -9.98
C VAL A 194 17.77 12.05 -11.12
N MET A 195 16.49 12.27 -10.80
CA MET A 195 15.45 12.50 -11.80
C MET A 195 15.78 13.67 -12.72
N LYS A 196 16.27 14.79 -12.15
CA LYS A 196 16.70 15.94 -12.95
C LYS A 196 17.81 15.56 -13.91
N LYS A 197 18.85 14.89 -13.44
CA LYS A 197 19.96 14.44 -14.29
C LYS A 197 19.48 13.55 -15.44
N LEU A 198 18.61 12.58 -15.15
CA LEU A 198 18.06 11.68 -16.17
C LEU A 198 17.19 12.41 -17.21
N ASN A 199 16.35 13.35 -16.77
CA ASN A 199 15.53 14.15 -17.69
C ASN A 199 16.40 15.06 -18.58
N ASP A 200 17.46 15.66 -18.03
CA ASP A 200 18.37 16.53 -18.78
C ASP A 200 19.13 15.76 -19.89
N MET A 201 19.35 14.45 -19.72
CA MET A 201 20.00 13.59 -20.71
C MET A 201 19.16 13.31 -21.95
N ARG A 202 17.84 13.58 -21.92
CA ARG A 202 16.91 13.33 -23.05
C ARG A 202 17.03 11.90 -23.61
N ILE A 203 17.07 10.93 -22.70
CA ILE A 203 17.24 9.51 -23.04
C ILE A 203 16.04 9.05 -23.87
N VAL A 204 16.29 8.52 -25.07
CA VAL A 204 15.27 7.92 -25.95
C VAL A 204 15.20 6.39 -25.84
N LYS A 205 16.29 5.78 -25.34
CA LYS A 205 16.43 4.33 -25.23
C LYS A 205 17.36 3.98 -24.08
N VAL A 206 17.00 2.96 -23.32
CA VAL A 206 17.86 2.31 -22.32
C VAL A 206 18.21 0.92 -22.82
N HIS A 207 19.48 0.55 -22.69
CA HIS A 207 19.99 -0.79 -22.93
C HIS A 207 20.38 -1.41 -21.58
N VAL A 208 19.76 -2.52 -21.22
CA VAL A 208 19.99 -3.24 -19.97
C VAL A 208 20.69 -4.54 -20.31
N GLU A 209 21.93 -4.68 -19.84
CA GLU A 209 22.77 -5.87 -20.03
C GLU A 209 23.02 -6.56 -18.68
N ALA A 210 22.78 -7.87 -18.63
CA ALA A 210 23.13 -8.74 -17.52
C ALA A 210 23.29 -10.19 -18.02
N PRO A 211 23.78 -11.14 -17.21
CA PRO A 211 23.75 -12.54 -17.60
C PRO A 211 22.34 -12.97 -18.04
N ASN A 212 22.22 -13.45 -19.28
CA ASN A 212 20.95 -13.83 -19.93
C ASN A 212 19.93 -12.68 -20.11
N THR A 213 20.36 -11.42 -20.08
CA THR A 213 19.52 -10.25 -20.36
C THR A 213 20.22 -9.32 -21.34
N ASP A 214 19.61 -9.15 -22.50
CA ASP A 214 19.93 -8.10 -23.48
C ASP A 214 18.61 -7.42 -23.85
N LEU A 215 18.29 -6.32 -23.17
CA LEU A 215 17.00 -5.68 -23.26
C LEU A 215 17.14 -4.22 -23.67
N HIS A 216 16.36 -3.86 -24.69
CA HIS A 216 16.27 -2.51 -25.20
C HIS A 216 14.86 -1.95 -24.96
N VAL A 217 14.78 -0.84 -24.23
CA VAL A 217 13.52 -0.19 -23.86
C VAL A 217 13.51 1.26 -24.37
N GLY A 218 12.49 1.62 -25.17
CA GLY A 218 12.21 3.01 -25.54
C GLY A 218 11.49 3.75 -24.41
N ILE A 219 11.80 5.04 -24.22
CA ILE A 219 11.24 5.92 -23.18
C ILE A 219 10.35 7.00 -23.79
#